data_AF-A0A537NST0-F1
#
_entry.id   AF-A0A537NST0-F1
#
_cell.length_a   1.000
_cell.length_b   1.000
_cell.length_c   1.000
_cell.angle_alpha   90.00
_cell.angle_beta   90.00
_cell.angle_gamma   90.00
#
_symmetry.space_group_name_H-M   'P 1'
#
loop_
_entity.id
_entity.type
_entity.pdbx_description
1 polymer ?
#
loop_
_entity_poly.entity_id
_entity_poly.type
_entity_poly.pdbx_seq_one_letter_code
_entity_poly.pdbx_strand_id
1 'polypeptide(L)' 'MPADRLGHGIATVYLEGGVLAPGFIDAQVNGGDGVLINENPSVAGIRHMAQAYRRFGTTSLLPTVITDETA' A
#
# COMPACT_ATOMS: atom_id res chain seq x y z
N MET A 1 -3.08 -21.73 9.82
CA MET A 1 -3.81 -23.00 10.07
C MET A 1 -2.93 -24.15 9.63
N PRO A 2 -2.80 -25.23 10.41
CA PRO A 2 -2.11 -26.44 9.96
C PRO A 2 -2.76 -26.99 8.68
N ALA A 3 -1.94 -27.50 7.74
CA ALA A 3 -2.40 -27.91 6.42
C ALA A 3 -3.38 -29.10 6.46
N ASP A 4 -3.22 -29.98 7.45
CA ASP A 4 -4.08 -31.14 7.71
C ASP A 4 -5.50 -30.77 8.17
N ARG A 5 -5.74 -29.52 8.56
CA ARG A 5 -7.06 -29.00 8.93
C ARG A 5 -7.80 -28.30 7.79
N LEU A 6 -7.19 -28.20 6.62
CA LEU A 6 -7.86 -27.61 5.44
C LEU A 6 -8.79 -28.65 4.80
N GLY A 7 -9.96 -28.19 4.35
CA GLY A 7 -10.86 -29.01 3.54
C GLY A 7 -10.22 -29.46 2.23
N HIS A 8 -10.73 -30.54 1.66
CA HIS A 8 -10.20 -31.10 0.42
C HIS A 8 -10.50 -30.15 -0.74
N GLY A 9 -9.56 -29.97 -1.67
CA GLY A 9 -9.72 -29.10 -2.83
C GLY A 9 -9.56 -27.61 -2.56
N ILE A 10 -9.16 -27.18 -1.35
CA ILE A 10 -8.82 -25.77 -1.08
C ILE A 10 -7.47 -25.44 -1.73
N ALA A 11 -7.47 -24.44 -2.62
CA ALA A 11 -6.25 -23.92 -3.20
C ALA A 11 -5.30 -23.38 -2.13
N THR A 12 -4.04 -23.81 -2.15
CA THR A 12 -3.03 -23.46 -1.14
C THR A 12 -1.87 -22.74 -1.82
N VAL A 13 -1.40 -21.65 -1.20
CA VAL A 13 -0.21 -20.90 -1.62
C VAL A 13 0.84 -21.01 -0.52
N TYR A 14 2.01 -21.58 -0.85
CA TYR A 14 3.13 -21.71 0.07
C TYR A 14 4.00 -20.46 0.01
N LEU A 15 4.34 -19.90 1.18
CA LEU A 15 5.12 -18.67 1.30
C LEU A 15 6.63 -18.90 1.51
N GLU A 16 7.11 -20.15 1.44
CA GLU A 16 8.52 -20.52 1.58
C GLU A 16 9.21 -19.91 2.82
N GLY A 17 8.53 -19.95 3.98
CA GLY A 17 9.02 -19.37 5.24
C GLY A 17 8.81 -17.86 5.37
N GLY A 18 8.17 -17.21 4.40
CA GLY A 18 7.78 -15.81 4.45
C GLY A 18 6.72 -15.49 5.51
N VAL A 19 6.61 -14.20 5.84
CA VAL A 19 5.65 -13.69 6.83
C VAL A 19 4.37 -13.26 6.13
N LEU A 20 3.23 -13.77 6.60
CA LEU A 20 1.92 -13.24 6.25
C LEU A 20 1.46 -12.29 7.35
N ALA A 21 1.23 -11.03 6.98
CA ALA A 21 0.70 -10.01 7.86
C ALA A 21 -0.41 -9.22 7.14
N PRO A 22 -1.28 -8.50 7.87
CA PRO A 22 -2.09 -7.45 7.27
C PRO A 22 -1.21 -6.45 6.51
N GLY A 23 -1.73 -5.90 5.42
CA GLY A 23 -1.02 -4.86 4.71
C GLY A 23 -0.85 -3.60 5.56
N PHE A 24 0.26 -2.89 5.37
CA PHE A 24 0.51 -1.66 6.14
C PHE A 24 -0.51 -0.58 5.78
N ILE A 25 -0.82 0.25 6.77
CA ILE A 25 -1.63 1.46 6.64
C ILE A 25 -0.70 2.63 6.91
N ASP A 26 -0.42 3.41 5.88
CA ASP A 26 0.43 4.59 6.01
C ASP A 26 -0.42 5.83 6.30
N ALA A 27 -0.34 6.31 7.53
CA ALA A 27 -1.15 7.42 8.00
C ALA A 27 -0.72 8.79 7.44
N GLN A 28 0.46 8.89 6.81
CA GLN A 28 0.95 10.16 6.29
C GLN A 28 1.84 9.97 5.06
N VAL A 29 1.25 10.17 3.87
CA VAL A 29 1.98 10.12 2.60
C VAL A 29 1.85 11.45 1.88
N ASN A 30 2.94 12.20 1.78
CA ASN A 30 2.97 13.50 1.06
C ASN A 30 3.22 13.33 -0.45
N GLY A 31 3.89 12.25 -0.83
CA GLY A 31 4.37 11.99 -2.18
C GLY A 31 4.96 10.59 -2.30
N GLY A 32 5.17 10.12 -3.53
CA GLY A 32 5.73 8.81 -3.83
C GLY A 32 5.89 8.59 -5.33
N ASP A 33 6.97 7.90 -5.72
CA ASP A 33 7.25 7.52 -7.10
C ASP A 33 7.21 8.68 -8.12
N GLY A 34 7.81 9.81 -7.73
CA GLY A 34 7.88 11.02 -8.56
C GLY A 34 6.65 11.93 -8.50
N VAL A 35 5.62 11.60 -7.71
CA VAL A 35 4.44 12.46 -7.49
C VAL A 35 4.50 13.10 -6.10
N LEU A 36 4.29 14.41 -6.03
CA LEU A 36 4.04 15.15 -4.80
C LEU A 36 2.59 15.65 -4.79
N ILE A 37 1.86 15.44 -3.69
CA ILE A 37 0.44 15.82 -3.60
C ILE A 37 0.27 17.34 -3.64
N ASN A 38 1.18 18.09 -3.01
CA ASN A 38 1.19 19.55 -3.08
C ASN A 38 1.26 20.09 -4.52
N GLU A 39 2.03 19.43 -5.39
CA GLU A 39 2.22 19.87 -6.78
C GLU A 39 1.14 19.31 -7.73
N ASN A 40 0.64 18.10 -7.46
CA ASN A 40 -0.33 17.42 -8.31
C ASN A 40 -1.40 16.71 -7.46
N PRO A 41 -2.40 17.45 -6.93
CA PRO A 41 -3.47 16.93 -6.09
C PRO A 41 -4.56 16.22 -6.91
N SER A 42 -4.16 15.29 -7.78
CA SER A 42 -5.08 14.55 -8.65
C SER A 42 -5.29 13.12 -8.17
N VAL A 43 -6.50 12.59 -8.44
CA VAL A 43 -6.81 11.17 -8.20
C VAL A 43 -5.84 10.25 -8.96
N ALA A 44 -5.39 10.66 -10.15
CA ALA A 44 -4.40 9.93 -10.93
C ALA A 44 -3.05 9.86 -10.21
N GLY A 45 -2.56 10.99 -9.68
CA GLY A 45 -1.34 11.05 -8.87
C GLY A 45 -1.43 10.20 -7.61
N ILE A 46 -2.56 10.26 -6.89
CA ILE A 46 -2.80 9.44 -5.69
C ILE A 46 -2.81 7.93 -6.04
N ARG A 47 -3.43 7.53 -7.16
CA ARG A 47 -3.41 6.13 -7.61
C ARG A 47 -2.00 5.67 -7.97
N HIS A 48 -1.23 6.54 -8.62
CA HIS A 48 0.16 6.25 -9.00
C HIS A 48 1.03 5.96 -7.77
N MET A 49 1.04 6.84 -6.77
CA MET A 49 1.79 6.60 -5.52
C MET A 49 1.32 5.35 -4.79
N ALA A 50 0.01 5.07 -4.72
CA ALA A 50 -0.52 3.91 -4.03
C ALA A 50 -0.09 2.60 -4.70
N GLN A 51 -0.03 2.57 -6.03
CA GLN A 51 0.48 1.43 -6.79
C GLN A 51 1.96 1.19 -6.53
N ALA A 52 2.76 2.26 -6.48
CA ALA A 52 4.18 2.15 -6.16
C ALA A 52 4.40 1.58 -4.74
N TYR A 53 3.64 2.08 -3.76
CA TYR A 53 3.77 1.70 -2.35
C TYR A 53 3.31 0.26 -2.09
N ARG A 54 2.42 -0.28 -2.94
CA ARG A 54 1.95 -1.67 -2.83
C ARG A 54 3.09 -2.68 -2.87
N ARG A 55 4.16 -2.39 -3.62
CA ARG A 55 5.36 -3.24 -3.75
C ARG A 55 6.14 -3.38 -2.43
N PHE A 56 5.93 -2.44 -1.50
CA PHE A 56 6.61 -2.40 -0.20
C PHE A 56 5.70 -2.79 0.98
N GLY A 57 4.49 -3.28 0.70
CA GLY A 57 3.59 -3.83 1.71
C GLY A 57 2.45 -2.90 2.14
N THR A 58 2.45 -1.63 1.75
CA THR A 58 1.35 -0.70 2.03
C THR A 58 0.11 -1.04 1.21
N THR A 59 -1.04 -1.10 1.87
CA THR A 59 -2.35 -1.41 1.23
C THR A 59 -3.34 -0.27 1.32
N SER A 60 -3.17 0.62 2.29
CA SER A 60 -3.99 1.80 2.49
C SER A 60 -3.07 2.95 2.87
N LEU A 61 -3.40 4.16 2.42
CA LEU A 61 -2.65 5.36 2.79
C LEU A 61 -3.58 6.56 2.92
N LEU A 62 -3.14 7.55 3.70
CA LEU A 62 -3.76 8.87 3.78
C LEU A 62 -2.91 9.87 2.99
N PRO A 63 -3.37 10.31 1.79
CA PRO A 63 -2.73 11.37 1.05
C PRO A 63 -2.73 12.64 1.89
N THR A 64 -1.55 13.20 2.14
CA THR A 64 -1.37 14.35 3.03
C THR A 64 -0.90 15.55 2.23
N VAL A 65 -1.66 16.63 2.29
CA VAL A 65 -1.21 17.97 1.85
C VAL A 65 -0.53 18.61 3.05
N ILE A 66 0.73 19.02 2.90
CA ILE A 66 1.42 19.81 3.92
C ILE A 66 1.23 21.29 3.61
N THR A 67 1.24 22.14 4.64
CA THR A 67 1.29 23.58 4.44
C THR A 67 2.60 23.94 3.73
N ASP A 68 2.51 24.61 2.58
CA ASP A 68 3.63 25.32 1.96
C ASP A 68 3.29 26.82 1.79
N GLU A 69 4.26 27.63 1.36
CA GLU A 69 4.09 29.07 1.23
C GLU A 69 3.02 29.41 0.18
N THR A 70 2.02 30.19 0.61
CA THR A 70 1.03 30.77 -0.30
C THR A 70 1.73 31.60 -1.37
N ALA A 71 1.46 31.31 -2.65
CA ALA A 71 1.61 32.29 -3.73
C ALA A 71 0.81 33.56 -3.45
#